data_AF-A0AAW9KJP5-F1
#
_entry.id   AF-A0AAW9KJP5-F1
#
_cell.length_a   1.000
_cell.length_b   1.000
_cell.length_c   1.000
_cell.angle_alpha   90.00
_cell.angle_beta   90.00
_cell.angle_gamma   90.00
#
_symmetry.space_group_name_H-M   'P 1'
#
loop_
_entity.id
_entity.type
_entity.pdbx_description
1 polymer ?
#
loop_
_entity_poly.entity_id
_entity_poly.type
_entity_poly.pdbx_seq_one_letter_code
_entity_poly.pdbx_strand_id
1 'polypeptide(L)'
;MSCASEPRGRALEALADPARAKGAIRRIGEELGVHPEALRTWVKKAQIDQGTRPGTTTDQVQRIKELDKEVRELRGANAILKSTVSLSIAAQCERPSR
;
A
#
# COMPACT_ATOMS: atom_id res chain seq x y z
N MET A 1 6.92 -19.96 -5.33
CA MET A 1 5.97 -20.26 -6.42
C MET A 1 6.13 -19.17 -7.46
N SER A 2 6.53 -19.52 -8.68
CA SER A 2 7.11 -18.58 -9.66
C SER A 2 6.06 -17.57 -10.18
N CYS A 3 6.42 -16.28 -10.19
CA CYS A 3 5.58 -15.20 -10.76
C CYS A 3 5.11 -15.46 -12.20
N ALA A 4 5.76 -16.37 -12.94
CA ALA A 4 5.42 -16.71 -14.32
C ALA A 4 4.10 -17.51 -14.46
N SER A 5 3.62 -18.20 -13.42
CA SER A 5 2.42 -19.04 -13.52
C SER A 5 1.10 -18.33 -13.15
N GLU A 6 1.16 -17.14 -12.54
CA GLU A 6 -0.06 -16.39 -12.20
C GLU A 6 -0.69 -15.74 -13.43
N PRO A 7 -2.03 -15.58 -13.47
CA PRO A 7 -2.74 -14.89 -14.55
C PRO A 7 -2.16 -13.51 -14.85
N ARG A 8 -1.73 -12.81 -13.80
CA ARG A 8 -1.08 -11.50 -13.87
C ARG A 8 0.28 -11.58 -14.57
N GLY A 9 1.12 -12.56 -14.23
CA GLY A 9 2.45 -12.73 -14.82
C GLY A 9 2.39 -13.04 -16.32
N ARG A 10 1.54 -14.01 -16.70
CA ARG A 10 1.31 -14.38 -18.12
C ARG A 10 0.77 -13.20 -18.94
N ALA A 11 -0.12 -12.39 -18.36
CA ALA A 11 -0.66 -11.22 -19.04
C ALA A 11 0.38 -10.12 -19.26
N LEU A 12 1.27 -9.89 -18.28
CA LEU A 12 2.36 -8.90 -18.43
C LEU A 12 3.37 -9.33 -19.49
N GLU A 13 3.74 -10.61 -19.52
CA GLU A 13 4.66 -11.16 -20.51
C GLU A 13 4.10 -11.05 -21.93
N ALA A 14 2.82 -11.38 -22.13
CA ALA A 14 2.15 -11.23 -23.42
C ALA A 14 1.97 -9.77 -23.87
N LEU A 15 1.96 -8.82 -22.93
CA LEU A 15 1.87 -7.38 -23.21
C LEU A 15 3.25 -6.72 -23.42
N ALA A 16 4.34 -7.39 -23.03
CA ALA A 16 5.70 -6.92 -23.30
C ALA A 16 6.06 -6.99 -24.80
N ASP A 17 5.44 -7.92 -25.54
CA ASP A 17 5.51 -7.99 -27.00
C ASP A 17 4.36 -7.19 -27.64
N PRO A 18 4.62 -6.04 -28.28
CA PRO A 18 3.58 -5.20 -28.88
C PRO A 18 2.81 -5.92 -30.00
N ALA A 19 3.39 -6.94 -30.64
CA ALA A 19 2.70 -7.74 -31.66
C ALA A 19 1.67 -8.71 -31.05
N ARG A 20 1.87 -9.13 -29.80
CA ARG A 20 0.97 -10.06 -29.07
C ARG A 20 0.01 -9.36 -28.13
N ALA A 21 0.28 -8.10 -27.80
CA ALA A 21 -0.51 -7.31 -26.85
C ALA A 21 -2.00 -7.18 -27.26
N LYS A 22 -2.30 -7.14 -28.56
CA LYS A 22 -3.67 -6.98 -29.07
C LYS A 22 -4.49 -8.24 -28.81
N GLY A 23 -5.39 -8.18 -27.83
CA GLY A 23 -6.28 -9.29 -27.47
C GLY A 23 -5.68 -10.29 -26.48
N ALA A 24 -4.44 -10.11 -26.03
CA ALA A 24 -3.80 -10.97 -25.02
C ALA A 24 -4.64 -11.11 -23.75
N ILE A 25 -5.15 -9.99 -23.22
CA ILE A 25 -5.96 -9.98 -21.99
C ILE A 25 -7.23 -10.83 -22.15
N ARG A 26 -7.89 -10.76 -23.31
CA ARG A 26 -9.10 -11.55 -23.57
C ARG A 26 -8.77 -13.03 -23.68
N ARG A 27 -7.75 -13.39 -24.46
CA ARG A 27 -7.30 -14.79 -24.63
C ARG A 27 -6.88 -15.42 -23.30
N ILE A 28 -6.08 -14.70 -22.51
CA ILE A 28 -5.60 -15.18 -21.21
C ILE A 28 -6.73 -15.26 -20.19
N GLY A 29 -7.68 -14.33 -20.23
CA GLY A 29 -8.90 -14.40 -19.42
C GLY A 29 -9.73 -15.63 -19.73
N GLU A 30 -9.94 -15.94 -21.01
CA GLU A 30 -10.63 -17.14 -21.48
C GLU A 30 -9.88 -18.42 -21.08
N GLU A 31 -8.55 -18.48 -21.25
CA GLU A 31 -7.72 -19.63 -20.87
C GLU A 31 -7.71 -19.93 -19.36
N LEU A 32 -7.82 -18.90 -18.53
CA LEU A 32 -7.70 -19.00 -17.07
C LEU A 32 -9.05 -18.93 -16.35
N GLY A 33 -10.16 -18.75 -17.09
CA GLY A 33 -11.49 -18.56 -16.51
C GLY A 33 -11.65 -17.26 -15.71
N VAL A 34 -10.80 -16.27 -15.97
CA VAL A 34 -10.80 -14.97 -15.27
C VAL A 34 -11.47 -13.92 -16.12
N HIS A 35 -12.37 -13.13 -15.52
CA HIS A 35 -13.03 -12.04 -16.23
C HIS A 35 -12.00 -11.03 -16.79
N PRO A 36 -12.08 -10.65 -18.07
CA PRO A 36 -11.06 -9.81 -18.72
C PRO A 36 -10.88 -8.44 -18.06
N GLU A 37 -11.92 -7.86 -17.45
CA GLU A 37 -11.80 -6.61 -16.67
C GLU A 37 -10.98 -6.77 -15.38
N ALA A 38 -11.07 -7.93 -14.72
CA ALA A 38 -10.24 -8.20 -13.55
C ALA A 38 -8.76 -8.27 -13.97
N LEU A 39 -8.49 -8.94 -15.09
CA LEU A 39 -7.14 -9.06 -15.63
C LEU A 39 -6.58 -7.70 -16.09
N ARG A 40 -7.38 -6.84 -16.72
CA ARG A 40 -7.01 -5.44 -17.05
C ARG A 40 -6.60 -4.66 -15.81
N THR A 41 -7.38 -4.77 -14.75
CA THR A 41 -7.12 -4.08 -13.47
C THR A 41 -5.81 -4.55 -12.85
N TRP A 42 -5.57 -5.86 -12.86
CA TRP A 42 -4.33 -6.46 -12.35
C TRP A 42 -3.10 -6.09 -13.14
N VAL A 43 -3.19 -6.10 -14.47
CA VAL A 43 -2.11 -5.63 -15.36
C VAL A 43 -1.78 -4.17 -15.08
N LYS A 44 -2.79 -3.30 -15.03
CA LYS A 44 -2.60 -1.87 -14.76
C LYS A 44 -1.90 -1.65 -13.42
N LYS A 45 -2.30 -2.40 -12.39
CA LYS A 45 -1.67 -2.34 -11.06
C LYS A 45 -0.21 -2.80 -11.11
N ALA A 46 0.08 -3.91 -11.79
CA ALA A 46 1.45 -4.38 -11.95
C ALA A 46 2.33 -3.41 -12.76
N GLN A 47 1.79 -2.75 -13.79
CA GLN A 47 2.52 -1.71 -14.54
C GLN A 47 2.88 -0.50 -13.66
N ILE A 48 2.01 -0.16 -12.70
CA ILE A 48 2.28 0.90 -11.71
C ILE A 48 3.36 0.41 -10.74
N ASP A 49 3.22 -0.80 -10.21
CA ASP A 49 4.20 -1.40 -9.28
C ASP A 49 5.60 -1.57 -9.93
N GLN A 50 5.66 -1.83 -11.24
CA GLN A 50 6.92 -1.91 -12.00
C GLN A 50 7.48 -0.54 -12.44
N GLY A 51 6.77 0.57 -12.18
CA GLY A 51 7.20 1.92 -12.57
C GLY A 51 7.01 2.26 -14.05
N THR A 52 6.49 1.34 -14.87
CA THR A 52 6.18 1.56 -16.29
C THR A 52 5.05 2.58 -16.48
N ARG A 53 4.21 2.78 -15.46
CA ARG A 53 3.12 3.76 -15.46
C ARG A 53 3.13 4.60 -14.19
N PRO A 54 2.89 5.92 -14.27
CA PRO A 54 2.76 6.76 -13.08
C PRO A 54 1.55 6.33 -12.23
N GLY A 55 1.77 6.19 -10.93
CA GLY A 55 0.76 5.85 -9.93
C GLY A 55 1.40 5.53 -8.58
N THR A 56 0.58 5.42 -7.53
CA THR A 56 1.05 4.97 -6.21
C THR A 56 1.26 3.46 -6.23
N THR A 57 2.47 3.01 -5.96
CA THR A 57 2.77 1.57 -5.89
C THR A 57 2.13 0.97 -4.65
N THR A 58 1.90 -0.34 -4.70
CA THR A 58 1.37 -1.10 -3.56
C THR A 58 2.27 -0.95 -2.33
N ASP A 59 3.59 -0.94 -2.53
CA ASP A 59 4.58 -0.74 -1.46
C ASP A 59 4.48 0.66 -0.84
N GLN A 60 4.27 1.69 -1.66
CA GLN A 60 4.04 3.06 -1.16
C GLN A 60 2.78 3.15 -0.30
N VAL A 61 1.67 2.53 -0.73
CA VAL A 61 0.44 2.48 0.06
C VAL A 61 0.66 1.77 1.40
N GLN A 62 1.40 0.66 1.38
CA GLN A 62 1.70 -0.10 2.59
C GLN A 62 2.57 0.73 3.56
N ARG A 63 3.60 1.40 3.03
CA ARG A 63 4.47 2.26 3.82
C ARG A 63 3.74 3.44 4.44
N ILE A 64 2.82 4.06 3.72
CA ILE A 64 1.98 5.15 4.24
C ILE A 64 1.15 4.66 5.43
N LYS A 65 0.52 3.48 5.33
CA LYS A 65 -0.29 2.92 6.43
C LYS A 65 0.54 2.62 7.66
N GLU A 66 1.75 2.09 7.49
CA GLU A 66 2.66 1.82 8.61
C GLU A 66 3.08 3.11 9.29
N LEU A 67 3.45 4.14 8.52
CA LEU A 67 3.80 5.44 9.04
C LEU A 67 2.63 6.12 9.76
N ASP A 68 1.41 6.04 9.21
CA ASP A 68 0.21 6.59 9.86
C ASP A 68 -0.07 5.92 11.20
N LYS A 69 0.18 4.60 11.30
CA LYS A 69 0.06 3.85 12.55
C LYS A 69 1.09 4.33 13.57
N GLU A 70 2.35 4.44 13.17
CA GLU A 70 3.44 4.92 14.03
C GLU A 70 3.19 6.35 14.50
N VAL A 71 2.76 7.25 13.62
CA VAL A 71 2.40 8.63 13.96
C VAL A 71 1.26 8.66 14.98
N ARG A 72 0.25 7.80 14.84
CA ARG A 72 -0.86 7.72 15.80
C ARG A 72 -0.40 7.26 17.18
N GLU A 73 0.46 6.25 17.23
CA GLU A 73 1.04 5.72 18.47
C GLU A 73 1.92 6.77 19.16
N LEU A 74 2.82 7.41 18.41
CA LEU A 74 3.69 8.47 18.92
C LEU A 74 2.89 9.66 19.45
N ARG A 75 1.82 10.07 18.75
CA ARG A 75 0.93 11.14 19.22
C ARG A 75 0.20 10.75 20.50
N GLY A 76 -0.24 9.50 20.62
CA GLY A 76 -0.86 8.97 21.85
C GLY A 76 0.11 9.00 23.04
N ALA A 77 1.32 8.49 22.86
CA ALA A 77 2.36 8.51 23.89
C ALA A 77 2.73 9.95 24.31
N ASN A 78 2.89 10.85 23.34
CA ASN A 78 3.22 12.24 23.61
C ASN A 78 2.10 12.96 24.39
N ALA A 79 0.83 12.66 24.08
CA ALA A 79 -0.30 13.21 24.81
C ALA A 79 -0.32 12.74 26.29
N ILE A 80 -0.04 11.47 26.54
CA ILE A 80 0.07 10.93 27.91
C ILE A 80 1.20 11.64 28.66
N LEU A 81 2.39 11.70 28.07
CA LEU A 81 3.55 12.36 28.69
C LEU A 81 3.27 13.83 29.03
N LYS A 82 2.69 14.58 28.09
CA LYS A 82 2.29 15.98 28.33
C LYS A 82 1.27 16.12 29.45
N SER A 83 0.28 15.23 29.50
CA SER A 83 -0.71 15.20 30.57
C SER A 83 -0.05 14.95 31.93
N THR A 84 0.81 13.94 32.04
CA THR A 84 1.55 13.62 33.27
C THR A 84 2.43 14.78 33.73
N VAL A 85 3.17 15.42 32.82
CA VAL A 85 4.00 16.59 33.15
C VAL A 85 3.13 17.74 33.65
N SER A 86 2.01 18.02 32.98
CA SER A 86 1.08 19.08 33.38
C SER A 86 0.49 18.83 34.77
N LEU A 87 0.07 17.60 35.06
CA LEU A 87 -0.43 17.19 36.37
C LEU A 87 0.65 17.29 37.46
N SER A 88 1.88 16.88 37.16
CA SER A 88 3.01 16.99 38.10
C SER A 88 3.31 18.45 38.43
N ILE A 89 3.35 19.33 37.43
CA ILE A 89 3.57 20.77 37.64
C ILE A 89 2.44 21.35 38.50
N ALA A 90 1.18 21.04 38.20
CA ALA A 90 0.05 21.48 39.00
C ALA A 90 0.17 21.04 40.47
N ALA A 91 0.52 19.77 40.71
CA ALA A 91 0.74 19.24 42.05
C ALA A 91 1.93 19.90 42.77
N GLN A 92 2.96 20.33 42.04
CA GLN A 92 4.09 21.07 42.62
C GLN A 92 3.70 22.49 43.02
N CYS A 93 2.85 23.17 42.24
CA CYS A 93 2.35 24.51 42.55
C CYS A 93 1.35 24.53 43.71
N GLU A 94 0.60 23.44 43.91
CA GLU A 94 -0.40 23.35 44.98
C GLU A 94 0.19 22.99 46.35
N ARG A 95 1.47 22.60 46.42
CA ARG A 95 2.18 22.44 47.69
C ARG A 95 2.45 23.83 48.29
N PRO A 96 1.91 24.17 49.48
CA PRO A 96 2.19 25.46 50.10
C PRO A 96 3.68 25.56 50.45
N SER A 97 4.30 26.69 50.11
CA SER A 97 5.61 27.08 50.64
C SER A 97 5.48 27.22 52.16
N ARG A 98 6.01 26.25 52.90
CA ARG A 98 6.30 26.40 54.34
C ARG A 98 7.59 27.19 54.54
#